data_AF-A0AAC9MTT3-F1
#
_entry.id   AF-A0AAC9MTT3-F1
#
_cell.length_a   1.000
_cell.length_b   1.000
_cell.length_c   1.000
_cell.angle_alpha   90.00
_cell.angle_beta   90.00
_cell.angle_gamma   90.00
#
_symmetry.space_group_name_H-M   'P 1'
#
loop_
_entity.id
_entity.type
_entity.pdbx_description
1 polymer ?
#
loop_
_entity_poly.entity_id
_entity_poly.type
_entity_poly.pdbx_seq_one_letter_code
_entity_poly.pdbx_strand_id
1 'polypeptide(L)'
;MGESNTQATNLIGTQNPASKDSGANKLPATVAIINGRPVIKHPPEGPYPVIVPCRGLRLVVNGEERKEPMPVTSKDKIEILPVDEKQEGYWRIKISGDKLAALLQMRPGIILHRCLKDLPPAKVLQLEVLEQESHYPPFTLEDLVRELKSQGIQYGIDWQTCARLVEEPAEGTWTIARGQPAFPGKDATVQLLFTTQDRVPVTIKEEDQQVNFRERFQFTSVEPGTVLARKKPVTGGRPGRAVTGEIILPPEPREIELVAGQGAILSDNGLEVVATRSGRPMARKTKDRVTIEVVPALIHDGNVNLSSGNINFSGDVIVTGQVEEGMAIEAGGNVYVGDTVSRGIIRAGGSIEVAGNIFVSVLAAGGITAFQQRLSPLLARIAEELEQLITAIKQLLRHPSFKKDDLKGGIGPLVLLLLEKKFQGLSPAIELLQKEVQNLQTISLGEPEGLINDLERLTRSPLAVKNLDYLETMLQKVAGWQEGISAPLQGRADVTVNYVVNSTIMASGNIRVLGDGCYHSRLQAGKSVTINGVFRGGEIQAQGDVYIRELGSRSGTETRVITRSGARVKAGHVFENTSVQIGPRVYSFGREEQGVTLYLDREGELIRSYMN
;
A
#
# COMPACT_ATOMS: atom_id res chain seq x y z
N MET A 1 1.54 65.65 -7.45
CA MET A 1 2.60 66.42 -6.75
C MET A 1 3.75 66.57 -7.73
N GLY A 2 4.15 67.72 -8.25
CA GLY A 2 3.69 69.11 -8.32
C GLY A 2 4.66 69.76 -9.32
N GLU A 3 4.15 70.45 -10.36
CA GLU A 3 4.44 71.86 -10.70
C GLU A 3 5.95 72.18 -10.91
N SER A 4 6.43 72.83 -11.96
CA SER A 4 5.84 73.94 -12.73
C SER A 4 6.66 74.22 -14.01
N ASN A 5 5.94 74.67 -15.04
CA ASN A 5 6.40 75.50 -16.16
C ASN A 5 7.10 76.79 -15.66
N THR A 6 7.96 77.42 -16.46
CA THR A 6 7.60 78.55 -17.35
C THR A 6 8.83 79.18 -18.02
N GLN A 7 8.57 79.67 -19.23
CA GLN A 7 9.44 80.13 -20.30
C GLN A 7 10.06 81.53 -20.12
N ALA A 8 11.07 81.73 -20.97
CA ALA A 8 11.33 82.90 -21.82
C ALA A 8 11.76 84.24 -21.21
N THR A 9 12.85 84.76 -21.76
CA THR A 9 13.04 86.19 -21.97
C THR A 9 13.68 86.41 -23.33
N ASN A 10 13.13 87.39 -24.03
CA ASN A 10 13.42 87.81 -25.39
C ASN A 10 13.98 89.24 -25.32
N LEU A 11 14.56 89.70 -26.43
CA LEU A 11 14.86 91.09 -26.82
C LEU A 11 16.17 91.70 -26.30
N ILE A 12 16.98 92.19 -27.25
CA ILE A 12 17.30 93.62 -27.41
C ILE A 12 17.65 93.85 -28.89
N GLY A 13 17.00 94.84 -29.50
CA GLY A 13 17.47 95.51 -30.70
C GLY A 13 17.61 97.02 -30.44
N THR A 14 18.59 97.67 -31.06
CA THR A 14 18.74 99.13 -31.22
C THR A 14 19.55 99.36 -32.51
N GLN A 15 18.93 99.84 -33.60
CA GLN A 15 18.81 101.24 -34.10
C GLN A 15 20.05 101.82 -34.86
N ASN A 16 19.91 101.90 -36.21
CA ASN A 16 20.10 103.05 -37.15
C ASN A 16 21.40 103.91 -37.20
N PRO A 17 21.64 104.77 -38.24
CA PRO A 17 21.19 104.79 -39.64
C PRO A 17 22.25 105.23 -40.71
N ALA A 18 21.82 105.24 -41.98
CA ALA A 18 22.22 106.13 -43.10
C ALA A 18 23.57 105.92 -43.82
N SER A 19 23.53 105.56 -45.11
CA SER A 19 23.54 106.52 -46.23
C SER A 19 23.60 105.80 -47.59
N LYS A 20 23.02 106.47 -48.58
CA LYS A 20 22.82 106.02 -49.97
C LYS A 20 24.16 105.78 -50.67
N ASP A 21 24.25 104.70 -51.45
CA ASP A 21 24.82 104.84 -52.78
C ASP A 21 24.17 103.88 -53.78
N SER A 22 23.83 104.42 -54.93
CA SER A 22 23.15 103.78 -56.05
C SER A 22 24.18 103.20 -57.00
N GLY A 23 24.17 101.88 -57.21
CA GLY A 23 25.08 101.23 -58.14
C GLY A 23 24.48 99.98 -58.79
N ALA A 24 24.08 100.13 -60.05
CA ALA A 24 23.98 99.11 -61.09
C ALA A 24 23.33 97.75 -60.76
N ASN A 25 22.22 97.50 -61.44
CA ASN A 25 21.50 96.24 -61.58
C ASN A 25 22.42 95.09 -62.06
N LYS A 26 23.16 94.43 -61.14
CA LYS A 26 23.82 93.14 -61.39
C LYS A 26 22.74 92.05 -61.28
N LEU A 27 22.19 91.64 -62.42
CA LEU A 27 21.29 90.48 -62.49
C LEU A 27 21.95 89.28 -61.80
N PRO A 28 21.31 88.67 -60.78
CA PRO A 28 21.95 87.60 -60.02
C PRO A 28 22.06 86.35 -60.89
N ALA A 29 23.27 85.79 -60.96
CA ALA A 29 23.52 84.51 -61.59
C ALA A 29 23.05 83.38 -60.66
N THR A 30 21.92 82.75 -60.98
CA THR A 30 21.28 81.76 -60.09
C THR A 30 20.72 80.58 -60.87
N VAL A 31 20.75 79.39 -60.27
CA VAL A 31 19.92 78.25 -60.70
C VAL A 31 18.88 77.99 -59.62
N ALA A 32 17.66 77.65 -60.03
CA ALA A 32 16.59 77.14 -59.19
C ALA A 32 16.06 75.82 -59.77
N ILE A 33 15.44 74.97 -58.95
CA ILE A 33 14.56 73.91 -59.45
C ILE A 33 13.12 74.34 -59.20
N ILE A 34 12.35 74.50 -60.28
CA ILE A 34 10.95 74.92 -60.21
C ILE A 34 10.14 73.91 -61.01
N ASN A 35 9.14 73.28 -60.38
CA ASN A 35 8.34 72.21 -60.97
C ASN A 35 9.21 71.08 -61.56
N GLY A 36 10.25 70.68 -60.83
CA GLY A 36 11.18 69.61 -61.24
C GLY A 36 12.07 69.95 -62.43
N ARG A 37 12.17 71.22 -62.84
CA ARG A 37 13.02 71.66 -63.96
C ARG A 37 14.04 72.71 -63.53
N PRO A 38 15.29 72.64 -64.04
CA PRO A 38 16.29 73.66 -63.76
C PRO A 38 15.95 74.96 -64.49
N VAL A 39 15.86 76.06 -63.74
CA VAL A 39 15.65 77.41 -64.25
C VAL A 39 16.92 78.22 -63.98
N ILE A 40 17.61 78.62 -65.06
CA ILE A 40 18.92 79.26 -65.00
C ILE A 40 18.78 80.73 -65.39
N LYS A 41 19.31 81.62 -64.54
CA LYS A 41 19.52 83.03 -64.85
C LYS A 41 21.01 83.30 -64.90
N HIS A 42 21.52 83.71 -66.06
CA HIS A 42 22.95 83.96 -66.29
C HIS A 42 23.13 85.26 -67.10
N PRO A 43 23.86 86.28 -66.57
CA PRO A 43 24.19 87.51 -67.29
C PRO A 43 25.35 87.34 -68.29
N PRO A 44 25.46 88.15 -69.36
CA PRO A 44 26.44 87.96 -70.44
C PRO A 44 27.92 88.00 -70.03
N GLU A 45 28.26 88.73 -68.97
CA GLU A 45 29.65 88.95 -68.51
C GLU A 45 30.00 88.20 -67.20
N GLY A 46 29.17 87.22 -66.80
CA GLY A 46 29.35 86.44 -65.57
C GLY A 46 28.86 87.16 -64.31
N PRO A 47 28.71 86.48 -63.16
CA PRO A 47 29.18 85.12 -62.82
C PRO A 47 28.31 83.95 -63.33
N TYR A 48 28.79 82.71 -63.19
CA TYR A 48 28.09 81.47 -63.55
C TYR A 48 27.50 80.81 -62.29
N PRO A 49 26.21 80.44 -62.29
CA PRO A 49 25.68 79.61 -61.23
C PRO A 49 26.20 78.17 -61.36
N VAL A 50 26.36 77.48 -60.23
CA VAL A 50 26.91 76.12 -60.16
C VAL A 50 25.84 75.16 -59.67
N ILE A 51 25.69 74.02 -60.35
CA ILE A 51 24.86 72.90 -59.86
C ILE A 51 25.80 71.87 -59.22
N VAL A 52 25.49 71.46 -57.99
CA VAL A 52 26.21 70.39 -57.28
C VAL A 52 25.37 69.11 -57.35
N PRO A 53 25.85 68.05 -58.02
CA PRO A 53 25.17 66.75 -58.04
C PRO A 53 24.99 66.17 -56.63
N CYS A 54 23.97 65.33 -56.45
CA CYS A 54 23.78 64.56 -55.22
C CYS A 54 23.51 63.09 -55.54
N ARG A 55 23.70 62.21 -54.55
CA ARG A 55 23.41 60.78 -54.69
C ARG A 55 21.92 60.59 -54.94
N GLY A 56 21.58 59.76 -55.93
CA GLY A 56 20.18 59.46 -56.27
C GLY A 56 19.60 60.29 -57.43
N LEU A 57 20.35 61.25 -57.97
CA LEU A 57 20.02 61.97 -59.20
C LEU A 57 21.17 61.86 -60.21
N ARG A 58 20.84 61.69 -61.47
CA ARG A 58 21.78 61.77 -62.60
C ARG A 58 21.69 63.15 -63.22
N LEU A 59 22.72 63.98 -63.01
CA LEU A 59 22.86 65.27 -63.66
C LEU A 59 23.53 65.07 -65.03
N VAL A 60 22.84 65.44 -66.11
CA VAL A 60 23.35 65.43 -67.48
C VAL A 60 23.35 66.86 -68.00
N VAL A 61 24.53 67.35 -68.40
CA VAL A 61 24.70 68.69 -68.97
C VAL A 61 25.26 68.54 -70.38
N ASN A 62 24.54 69.04 -71.38
CA ASN A 62 24.90 68.94 -72.80
C ASN A 62 25.21 67.51 -73.28
N GLY A 63 24.47 66.53 -72.76
CA GLY A 63 24.59 65.13 -73.14
C GLY A 63 25.63 64.32 -72.34
N GLU A 64 26.45 64.97 -71.50
CA GLU A 64 27.44 64.30 -70.66
C GLU A 64 27.01 64.27 -69.19
N GLU A 65 27.16 63.12 -68.54
CA GLU A 65 26.89 62.98 -67.10
C GLU A 65 27.95 63.72 -66.27
N ARG A 66 27.50 64.43 -65.23
CA ARG A 66 28.34 65.21 -64.34
C ARG A 66 28.21 64.72 -62.91
N LYS A 67 29.36 64.38 -62.31
CA LYS A 67 29.46 63.88 -60.93
C LYS A 67 30.12 64.89 -59.97
N GLU A 68 30.64 65.99 -60.51
CA GLU A 68 31.27 67.08 -59.76
C GLU A 68 30.49 68.40 -59.94
N PRO A 69 30.67 69.39 -59.04
CA PRO A 69 30.07 70.72 -59.19
C PRO A 69 30.34 71.33 -60.56
N MET A 70 29.28 71.67 -61.30
CA MET A 70 29.38 72.14 -62.68
C MET A 70 28.82 73.56 -62.82
N PRO A 71 29.61 74.54 -63.28
CA PRO A 71 29.09 75.84 -63.72
C PRO A 71 28.20 75.68 -64.96
N VAL A 72 27.05 76.35 -64.98
CA VAL A 72 26.06 76.23 -66.06
C VAL A 72 25.55 77.58 -66.53
N THR A 73 25.02 77.63 -67.76
CA THR A 73 24.49 78.81 -68.43
C THR A 73 23.07 78.57 -68.91
N SER A 74 22.34 79.64 -69.26
CA SER A 74 21.00 79.53 -69.87
C SER A 74 20.99 78.86 -71.25
N LYS A 75 22.17 78.63 -71.87
CA LYS A 75 22.31 77.93 -73.15
C LYS A 75 22.51 76.42 -72.99
N ASP A 76 22.83 75.96 -71.78
CA ASP A 76 23.10 74.55 -71.53
C ASP A 76 21.82 73.74 -71.45
N LYS A 77 21.83 72.55 -72.06
CA LYS A 77 20.75 71.58 -71.92
C LYS A 77 20.99 70.73 -70.67
N ILE A 78 20.20 70.97 -69.63
CA ILE A 78 20.31 70.26 -68.34
C ILE A 78 19.16 69.29 -68.16
N GLU A 79 19.48 68.03 -67.92
CA GLU A 79 18.55 66.97 -67.56
C GLU A 79 18.94 66.44 -66.18
N ILE A 80 17.99 66.42 -65.25
CA ILE A 80 18.18 65.85 -63.90
C ILE A 80 17.21 64.69 -63.79
N LEU A 81 17.74 63.47 -63.79
CA LEU A 81 16.94 62.25 -63.81
C LEU A 81 17.04 61.56 -62.44
N PRO A 82 15.93 61.33 -61.73
CA PRO A 82 15.96 60.52 -60.54
C PRO A 82 16.33 59.06 -60.85
N VAL A 83 17.08 58.45 -59.93
CA VAL A 83 17.48 57.04 -60.03
C VAL A 83 16.94 56.31 -58.81
N ASP A 84 15.88 55.54 -59.03
CA ASP A 84 15.31 54.66 -58.02
C ASP A 84 16.34 53.63 -57.58
N GLU A 85 16.32 53.31 -56.29
CA GLU A 85 17.21 52.32 -55.69
C GLU A 85 16.39 51.13 -55.23
N LYS A 86 16.71 49.94 -55.74
CA LYS A 86 16.07 48.69 -55.36
C LYS A 86 16.93 47.97 -54.32
N GLN A 87 16.37 47.76 -53.14
CA GLN A 87 16.96 46.93 -52.09
C GLN A 87 16.29 45.57 -52.08
N GLU A 88 17.08 44.51 -52.17
CA GLU A 88 16.56 43.14 -52.18
C GLU A 88 16.05 42.73 -50.78
N GLY A 89 14.87 42.12 -50.78
CA GLY A 89 14.31 41.51 -49.58
C GLY A 89 15.00 40.18 -49.25
N TYR A 90 14.50 39.51 -48.22
CA TYR A 90 14.99 38.22 -47.80
C TYR A 90 13.82 37.33 -47.44
N TRP A 91 13.93 36.02 -47.72
CA TRP A 91 13.00 35.05 -47.17
C TRP A 91 13.66 33.68 -47.01
N ARG A 92 13.09 32.87 -46.11
CA ARG A 92 13.38 31.45 -45.98
C ARG A 92 12.24 30.73 -45.28
N ILE A 93 12.15 29.42 -45.51
CA ILE A 93 11.29 28.53 -44.73
C ILE A 93 12.15 27.76 -43.73
N LYS A 94 11.67 27.63 -42.49
CA LYS A 94 12.26 26.81 -41.44
C LYS A 94 11.22 25.86 -40.87
N ILE A 95 11.56 24.58 -40.78
CA ILE A 95 10.75 23.60 -40.05
C ILE A 95 11.13 23.69 -38.56
N SER A 96 10.14 23.66 -37.67
CA SER A 96 10.36 23.63 -36.22
C SER A 96 11.06 22.34 -35.78
N GLY A 97 11.76 22.36 -34.63
CA GLY A 97 12.52 21.20 -34.15
C GLY A 97 11.66 19.96 -33.87
N ASP A 98 10.40 20.15 -33.49
CA ASP A 98 9.38 19.08 -33.32
C ASP A 98 8.72 18.64 -34.64
N LYS A 99 9.09 19.26 -35.77
CA LYS A 99 8.53 19.04 -37.11
C LYS A 99 7.02 19.33 -37.23
N LEU A 100 6.42 20.04 -36.27
CA LEU A 100 4.99 20.36 -36.25
C LEU A 100 4.63 21.71 -36.88
N ALA A 101 5.60 22.52 -37.27
CA ALA A 101 5.34 23.81 -37.93
C ALA A 101 6.35 24.09 -39.05
N ALA A 102 5.87 24.69 -40.13
CA ALA A 102 6.72 25.36 -41.12
C ALA A 102 6.57 26.87 -40.95
N LEU A 103 7.70 27.55 -40.76
CA LEU A 103 7.79 28.97 -40.45
C LEU A 103 8.44 29.72 -41.63
N LEU A 104 7.69 30.62 -42.24
CA LEU A 104 8.17 31.55 -43.25
C LEU A 104 8.73 32.79 -42.57
N GLN A 105 10.04 33.00 -42.69
CA GLN A 105 10.69 34.23 -42.27
C GLN A 105 10.89 35.11 -43.49
N MET A 106 10.41 36.36 -43.46
CA MET A 106 10.61 37.28 -44.58
C MET A 106 10.87 38.71 -44.14
N ARG A 107 11.59 39.42 -44.99
CA ARG A 107 11.74 40.88 -45.03
C ARG A 107 11.41 41.34 -46.45
N PRO A 108 10.39 42.18 -46.66
CA PRO A 108 10.06 42.72 -47.97
C PRO A 108 11.26 43.40 -48.65
N GLY A 109 11.27 43.40 -49.98
CA GLY A 109 12.19 44.26 -50.71
C GLY A 109 11.66 45.69 -50.71
N ILE A 110 12.57 46.67 -50.81
CA ILE A 110 12.22 48.10 -50.78
C ILE A 110 12.60 48.72 -52.13
N ILE A 111 11.69 49.47 -52.74
CA ILE A 111 12.00 50.39 -53.84
C ILE A 111 11.95 51.79 -53.27
N LEU A 112 13.10 52.46 -53.30
CA LEU A 112 13.25 53.85 -52.89
C LEU A 112 13.02 54.72 -54.12
N HIS A 113 11.81 55.23 -54.26
CA HIS A 113 11.44 56.16 -55.32
C HIS A 113 12.05 57.52 -55.01
N ARG A 114 12.84 58.03 -55.95
CA ARG A 114 13.51 59.33 -55.80
C ARG A 114 12.86 60.37 -56.68
N CYS A 115 12.65 61.56 -56.13
CA CYS A 115 12.13 62.72 -56.86
C CYS A 115 13.04 63.92 -56.63
N LEU A 116 13.28 64.70 -57.68
CA LEU A 116 14.00 65.96 -57.53
C LEU A 116 13.14 66.96 -56.73
N LYS A 117 13.69 67.51 -55.65
CA LYS A 117 13.03 68.53 -54.84
C LYS A 117 13.09 69.89 -55.55
N ASP A 118 12.01 70.66 -55.46
CA ASP A 118 12.02 72.06 -55.87
C ASP A 118 12.90 72.86 -54.91
N LEU A 119 13.78 73.69 -55.48
CA LEU A 119 14.82 74.41 -54.75
C LEU A 119 14.84 75.88 -55.17
N PRO A 120 14.90 76.82 -54.21
CA PRO A 120 14.88 78.25 -54.52
C PRO A 120 16.14 78.68 -55.29
N PRO A 121 16.12 79.84 -55.99
CA PRO A 121 17.27 80.34 -56.72
C PRO A 121 18.52 80.52 -55.83
N ALA A 122 19.62 79.87 -56.20
CA ALA A 122 20.90 79.97 -55.50
C ALA A 122 22.06 80.14 -56.50
N LYS A 123 23.17 80.75 -56.04
CA LYS A 123 24.42 80.86 -56.82
C LYS A 123 25.13 79.51 -56.96
N VAL A 124 25.07 78.71 -55.90
CA VAL A 124 25.49 77.31 -55.88
C VAL A 124 24.28 76.52 -55.42
N LEU A 125 23.69 75.74 -56.32
CA LEU A 125 22.49 74.97 -56.08
C LEU A 125 22.88 73.50 -55.87
N GLN A 126 22.80 73.05 -54.63
CA GLN A 126 22.96 71.64 -54.30
C GLN A 126 21.65 70.92 -54.55
N LEU A 127 21.67 69.91 -55.41
CA LEU A 127 20.47 69.13 -55.69
C LEU A 127 20.06 68.34 -54.44
N GLU A 128 18.77 68.29 -54.18
CA GLU A 128 18.16 67.54 -53.09
C GLU A 128 17.12 66.58 -53.64
N VAL A 129 16.98 65.44 -52.98
CA VAL A 129 16.02 64.38 -53.34
C VAL A 129 14.95 64.29 -52.26
N LEU A 130 13.71 64.05 -52.68
CA LEU A 130 12.65 63.50 -51.86
C LEU A 130 12.60 61.99 -52.07
N GLU A 131 12.64 61.22 -50.98
CA GLU A 131 12.59 59.75 -51.02
C GLU A 131 11.23 59.26 -50.54
N GLN A 132 10.64 58.32 -51.29
CA GLN A 132 9.41 57.63 -50.92
C GLN A 132 9.62 56.12 -51.09
N GLU A 133 9.33 55.36 -50.03
CA GLU A 133 9.51 53.91 -50.03
C GLU A 133 8.23 53.17 -50.45
N SER A 134 8.40 52.14 -51.26
CA SER A 134 7.37 51.13 -51.52
C SER A 134 7.93 49.73 -51.28
N HIS A 135 7.08 48.80 -50.82
CA HIS A 135 7.47 47.43 -50.52
C HIS A 135 7.02 46.49 -51.63
N TYR A 136 7.84 45.49 -51.95
CA TYR A 136 7.49 44.42 -52.87
C TYR A 136 7.85 43.04 -52.27
N PRO A 137 7.12 41.97 -52.64
CA PRO A 137 7.37 40.65 -52.10
C PRO A 137 8.72 40.11 -52.61
N PRO A 138 9.54 39.49 -51.74
CA PRO A 138 10.85 38.95 -52.12
C PRO A 138 10.77 37.61 -52.87
N PHE A 139 9.56 37.11 -53.16
CA PHE A 139 9.30 35.85 -53.88
C PHE A 139 7.91 35.86 -54.51
N THR A 140 7.68 34.98 -55.47
CA THR A 140 6.35 34.71 -56.03
C THR A 140 5.69 33.51 -55.34
N LEU A 141 4.37 33.36 -55.48
CA LEU A 141 3.66 32.17 -54.96
C LEU A 141 4.25 30.87 -55.54
N GLU A 142 4.70 30.88 -56.80
CA GLU A 142 5.37 29.74 -57.41
C GLU A 142 6.70 29.41 -56.75
N ASP A 143 7.50 30.42 -56.40
CA ASP A 143 8.76 30.21 -55.69
C ASP A 143 8.51 29.61 -54.30
N LEU A 144 7.47 30.09 -53.60
CA LEU A 144 7.06 29.54 -52.31
C LEU A 144 6.61 28.08 -52.42
N VAL A 145 5.82 27.73 -53.44
CA VAL A 145 5.37 26.36 -53.70
C VAL A 145 6.55 25.45 -54.03
N ARG A 146 7.50 25.91 -54.86
CA ARG A 146 8.72 25.16 -55.18
C ARG A 146 9.56 24.91 -53.93
N GLU A 147 9.68 25.90 -53.05
CA GLU A 147 10.46 25.76 -51.82
C GLU A 147 9.77 24.89 -50.77
N LEU A 148 8.44 24.98 -50.63
CA LEU A 148 7.68 24.03 -49.80
C LEU A 148 7.92 22.59 -50.26
N LYS A 149 7.90 22.36 -51.58
CA LYS A 149 8.15 21.03 -52.17
C LYS A 149 9.60 20.60 -52.01
N SER A 150 10.58 21.49 -52.17
CA SER A 150 12.02 21.18 -52.01
C SER A 150 12.35 20.77 -50.57
N GLN A 151 11.69 21.40 -49.59
CA GLN A 151 11.81 21.06 -48.16
C GLN A 151 10.88 19.92 -47.73
N GLY A 152 10.12 19.32 -48.66
CA GLY A 152 9.23 18.19 -48.38
C GLY A 152 7.99 18.52 -47.55
N ILE A 153 7.64 19.80 -47.40
CA ILE A 153 6.46 20.25 -46.66
C ILE A 153 5.22 19.99 -47.52
N GLN A 154 4.33 19.11 -47.04
CA GLN A 154 3.19 18.61 -47.80
C GLN A 154 1.91 18.48 -46.98
N TYR A 155 1.96 18.68 -45.66
CA TYR A 155 0.83 18.51 -44.76
C TYR A 155 0.51 19.78 -43.98
N GLY A 156 -0.79 20.10 -43.90
CA GLY A 156 -1.30 21.20 -43.09
C GLY A 156 -0.88 22.59 -43.54
N ILE A 157 -0.60 22.78 -44.84
CA ILE A 157 -0.22 24.07 -45.43
C ILE A 157 -1.42 25.03 -45.38
N ASP A 158 -1.18 26.22 -44.83
CA ASP A 158 -2.13 27.32 -44.81
C ASP A 158 -1.93 28.19 -46.07
N TRP A 159 -2.64 27.81 -47.13
CA TRP A 159 -2.60 28.52 -48.41
C TRP A 159 -3.13 29.96 -48.33
N GLN A 160 -4.03 30.25 -47.38
CA GLN A 160 -4.56 31.61 -47.19
C GLN A 160 -3.47 32.54 -46.66
N THR A 161 -2.74 32.08 -45.63
CA THR A 161 -1.59 32.83 -45.11
C THR A 161 -0.50 32.99 -46.17
N CYS A 162 -0.23 31.96 -46.98
CA CYS A 162 0.74 32.03 -48.07
C CYS A 162 0.38 33.09 -49.12
N ALA A 163 -0.87 33.12 -49.59
CA ALA A 163 -1.34 34.08 -50.59
C ALA A 163 -1.28 35.52 -50.07
N ARG A 164 -1.79 35.74 -48.85
CA ARG A 164 -1.79 37.06 -48.21
C ARG A 164 -0.38 37.65 -48.10
N LEU A 165 0.62 36.83 -47.81
CA LEU A 165 2.00 37.31 -47.64
C LEU A 165 2.72 37.63 -48.96
N VAL A 166 2.19 37.16 -50.09
CA VAL A 166 2.65 37.56 -51.43
C VAL A 166 1.99 38.88 -51.85
N GLU A 167 0.70 39.06 -51.55
CA GLU A 167 -0.06 40.27 -51.88
C GLU A 167 0.32 41.46 -51.00
N GLU A 168 0.42 41.24 -49.68
CA GLU A 168 0.73 42.24 -48.67
C GLU A 168 1.98 41.81 -47.89
N PRO A 169 3.20 42.05 -48.43
CA PRO A 169 4.43 41.57 -47.83
C PRO A 169 4.71 42.30 -46.51
N ALA A 170 4.81 41.52 -45.44
CA ALA A 170 5.04 42.02 -44.09
C ALA A 170 6.26 41.34 -43.46
N GLU A 171 7.14 42.15 -42.88
CA GLU A 171 8.30 41.64 -42.15
C GLU A 171 7.85 40.81 -40.95
N GLY A 172 8.43 39.62 -40.78
CA GLY A 172 8.13 38.77 -39.64
C GLY A 172 8.35 37.28 -39.88
N THR A 173 7.92 36.48 -38.90
CA THR A 173 7.90 35.02 -38.96
C THR A 173 6.46 34.54 -38.92
N TRP A 174 6.03 33.80 -39.94
CA TRP A 174 4.65 33.38 -40.15
C TRP A 174 4.56 31.85 -40.18
N THR A 175 3.60 31.27 -39.47
CA THR A 175 3.36 29.82 -39.58
C THR A 175 2.56 29.55 -40.85
N ILE A 176 3.17 28.87 -41.82
CA ILE A 176 2.57 28.58 -43.12
C ILE A 176 2.18 27.10 -43.28
N ALA A 177 2.57 26.23 -42.34
CA ALA A 177 2.02 24.87 -42.24
C ALA A 177 1.99 24.38 -40.80
N ARG A 178 0.99 23.56 -40.44
CA ARG A 178 0.83 22.94 -39.11
C ARG A 178 0.66 21.42 -39.21
N GLY A 179 1.52 20.69 -38.52
CA GLY A 179 1.39 19.25 -38.31
C GLY A 179 0.32 18.91 -37.26
N GLN A 180 0.11 17.61 -37.09
CA GLN A 180 -0.74 17.04 -36.04
C GLN A 180 0.15 16.36 -34.99
N PRO A 181 0.12 16.77 -33.71
CA PRO A 181 0.93 16.13 -32.67
C PRO A 181 0.46 14.69 -32.40
N ALA A 182 1.39 13.84 -31.94
CA ALA A 182 1.06 12.52 -31.44
C ALA A 182 0.38 12.62 -30.07
N PHE A 183 -0.56 11.72 -29.78
CA PHE A 183 -1.19 11.60 -28.47
C PHE A 183 -0.54 10.46 -27.69
N PRO A 184 0.06 10.73 -26.50
CA PRO A 184 0.70 9.68 -25.73
C PRO A 184 -0.30 8.64 -25.23
N GLY A 185 0.19 7.42 -25.05
CA GLY A 185 -0.56 6.36 -24.39
C GLY A 185 -0.73 6.59 -22.89
N LYS A 186 -1.28 5.60 -22.19
CA LYS A 186 -1.29 5.55 -20.72
C LYS A 186 -0.45 4.36 -20.28
N ASP A 187 0.41 4.60 -19.31
CA ASP A 187 1.22 3.57 -18.65
C ASP A 187 0.33 2.55 -17.93
N ALA A 188 0.84 1.32 -17.82
CA ALA A 188 0.21 0.32 -16.98
C ALA A 188 0.25 0.76 -15.50
N THR A 189 -0.79 0.41 -14.74
CA THR A 189 -0.84 0.70 -13.30
C THR A 189 -1.35 -0.51 -12.54
N VAL A 190 -0.81 -0.74 -11.34
CA VAL A 190 -1.27 -1.81 -10.45
C VAL A 190 -1.92 -1.19 -9.21
N GLN A 191 -3.21 -1.46 -9.04
CA GLN A 191 -3.98 -1.10 -7.86
C GLN A 191 -3.93 -2.25 -6.85
N LEU A 192 -3.48 -1.96 -5.63
CA LEU A 192 -3.59 -2.90 -4.50
C LEU A 192 -5.00 -2.79 -3.90
N LEU A 193 -5.59 -3.93 -3.57
CA LEU A 193 -6.92 -4.04 -2.97
C LEU A 193 -6.88 -4.37 -1.47
N PHE A 194 -5.69 -4.40 -0.89
CA PHE A 194 -5.46 -4.57 0.54
C PHE A 194 -4.66 -3.38 1.09
N THR A 195 -4.77 -3.15 2.40
CA THR A 195 -3.95 -2.13 3.08
C THR A 195 -2.53 -2.64 3.29
N THR A 196 -1.54 -1.79 3.06
CA THR A 196 -0.15 -2.09 3.42
C THR A 196 0.16 -1.83 4.89
N GLN A 197 -0.82 -1.34 5.66
CA GLN A 197 -0.69 -1.18 7.10
C GLN A 197 -0.82 -2.54 7.79
N ASP A 198 -0.05 -2.71 8.86
CA ASP A 198 0.03 -3.97 9.61
C ASP A 198 -1.21 -4.19 10.49
N ARG A 199 -1.84 -3.08 10.91
CA ARG A 199 -2.99 -3.06 11.80
C ARG A 199 -4.04 -2.10 11.28
N VAL A 200 -5.29 -2.50 11.36
CA VAL A 200 -6.46 -1.67 11.03
C VAL A 200 -7.28 -1.48 12.30
N PRO A 201 -7.67 -0.24 12.66
CA PRO A 201 -8.58 -0.01 13.78
C PRO A 201 -9.92 -0.71 13.52
N VAL A 202 -10.42 -1.43 14.52
CA VAL A 202 -11.78 -1.97 14.46
C VAL A 202 -12.76 -0.81 14.55
N THR A 203 -13.71 -0.75 13.62
CA THR A 203 -14.77 0.27 13.65
C THR A 203 -15.76 -0.11 14.73
N ILE A 204 -15.67 0.53 15.89
CA ILE A 204 -16.60 0.34 17.01
C ILE A 204 -17.87 1.14 16.69
N LYS A 205 -19.03 0.47 16.67
CA LYS A 205 -20.32 1.15 16.50
C LYS A 205 -20.65 1.90 17.79
N GLU A 206 -21.20 3.11 17.68
CA GLU A 206 -21.52 3.97 18.84
C GLU A 206 -22.54 3.35 19.83
N GLU A 207 -23.20 2.25 19.45
CA GLU A 207 -24.17 1.51 20.26
C GLU A 207 -23.52 0.61 21.34
N ASP A 208 -22.21 0.32 21.23
CA ASP A 208 -21.48 -0.52 22.19
C ASP A 208 -21.02 0.29 23.41
N GLN A 209 -21.78 0.23 24.51
CA GLN A 209 -21.51 0.97 25.76
C GLN A 209 -20.24 0.53 26.53
N GLN A 210 -19.53 -0.51 26.09
CA GLN A 210 -18.24 -0.93 26.65
C GLN A 210 -17.20 -1.08 25.53
N VAL A 211 -16.31 -0.11 25.41
CA VAL A 211 -15.15 -0.23 24.53
C VAL A 211 -14.17 -1.24 25.11
N ASN A 212 -14.14 -2.46 24.57
CA ASN A 212 -13.11 -3.44 24.89
C ASN A 212 -11.78 -2.98 24.29
N PHE A 213 -11.01 -2.27 25.10
CA PHE A 213 -9.71 -1.74 24.71
C PHE A 213 -8.68 -2.79 24.27
N ARG A 214 -8.94 -4.08 24.47
CA ARG A 214 -8.09 -5.19 24.00
C ARG A 214 -8.35 -5.58 22.55
N GLU A 215 -9.49 -5.20 21.97
CA GLU A 215 -9.91 -5.60 20.61
C GLU A 215 -9.91 -4.41 19.63
N ARG A 216 -9.09 -3.38 19.89
CA ARG A 216 -9.07 -2.15 19.08
C ARG A 216 -8.49 -2.32 17.67
N PHE A 217 -7.71 -3.37 17.43
CA PHE A 217 -6.97 -3.54 16.19
C PHE A 217 -7.17 -4.95 15.63
N GLN A 218 -7.35 -5.04 14.31
CA GLN A 218 -7.29 -6.29 13.57
C GLN A 218 -6.07 -6.25 12.65
N PHE A 219 -5.30 -7.34 12.62
CA PHE A 219 -4.17 -7.46 11.72
C PHE A 219 -4.65 -7.74 10.29
N THR A 220 -3.99 -7.14 9.31
CA THR A 220 -4.35 -7.34 7.90
C THR A 220 -4.11 -8.79 7.50
N SER A 221 -5.20 -9.50 7.25
CA SER A 221 -5.23 -10.89 6.77
C SER A 221 -6.23 -11.03 5.63
N VAL A 222 -6.00 -12.01 4.75
CA VAL A 222 -6.88 -12.35 3.63
C VAL A 222 -7.20 -13.83 3.66
N GLU A 223 -8.35 -14.20 3.10
CA GLU A 223 -8.77 -15.60 2.92
C GLU A 223 -8.50 -16.07 1.47
N PRO A 224 -8.42 -17.39 1.21
CA PRO A 224 -8.28 -17.93 -0.13
C PRO A 224 -9.41 -17.44 -1.04
N GLY A 225 -9.06 -17.08 -2.28
CA GLY A 225 -9.99 -16.50 -3.25
C GLY A 225 -10.11 -14.96 -3.20
N THR A 226 -9.50 -14.31 -2.21
CA THR A 226 -9.50 -12.83 -2.14
C THR A 226 -8.65 -12.22 -3.25
N VAL A 227 -9.19 -11.24 -4.00
CA VAL A 227 -8.42 -10.50 -5.01
C VAL A 227 -7.53 -9.46 -4.32
N LEU A 228 -6.22 -9.54 -4.55
CA LEU A 228 -5.21 -8.73 -3.86
C LEU A 228 -4.76 -7.53 -4.68
N ALA A 229 -4.70 -7.66 -6.00
CA ALA A 229 -4.27 -6.59 -6.88
C ALA A 229 -4.93 -6.68 -8.26
N ARG A 230 -5.10 -5.52 -8.90
CA ARG A 230 -5.59 -5.36 -10.28
C ARG A 230 -4.62 -4.53 -11.11
N LYS A 231 -4.17 -5.08 -12.23
CA LYS A 231 -3.40 -4.39 -13.26
C LYS A 231 -4.34 -3.77 -14.29
N LYS A 232 -4.17 -2.48 -14.53
CA LYS A 232 -4.70 -1.78 -15.71
C LYS A 232 -3.61 -1.84 -16.79
N PRO A 233 -3.86 -2.47 -17.95
CA PRO A 233 -2.87 -2.60 -19.01
C PRO A 233 -2.55 -1.26 -19.67
N VAL A 234 -1.44 -1.19 -20.40
CA VAL A 234 -1.10 -0.03 -21.21
C VAL A 234 -2.19 0.25 -22.24
N THR A 235 -2.41 1.52 -22.54
CA THR A 235 -3.22 1.92 -23.70
C THR A 235 -2.32 2.61 -24.71
N GLY A 236 -2.30 2.12 -25.95
CA GLY A 236 -1.49 2.69 -27.03
C GLY A 236 -1.83 4.15 -27.31
N GLY A 237 -0.81 4.95 -27.60
CA GLY A 237 -0.98 6.31 -28.09
C GLY A 237 -1.48 6.35 -29.53
N ARG A 238 -1.86 7.54 -30.02
CA ARG A 238 -2.23 7.76 -31.42
C ARG A 238 -1.10 8.47 -32.15
N PRO A 239 -0.65 7.97 -33.31
CA PRO A 239 0.36 8.63 -34.11
C PRO A 239 -0.06 10.04 -34.55
N GLY A 240 0.90 10.96 -34.51
CA GLY A 240 0.80 12.28 -35.13
C GLY A 240 1.33 12.28 -36.55
N ARG A 241 1.37 13.46 -37.16
CA ARG A 241 1.86 13.69 -38.52
C ARG A 241 2.60 15.02 -38.60
N ALA A 242 3.86 14.99 -39.02
CA ALA A 242 4.68 16.18 -39.23
C ALA A 242 4.20 17.00 -40.44
N VAL A 243 4.67 18.24 -40.57
CA VAL A 243 4.42 19.09 -41.77
C VAL A 243 5.01 18.48 -43.05
N THR A 244 6.04 17.64 -42.91
CA THR A 244 6.62 16.85 -44.00
C THR A 244 5.80 15.62 -44.38
N GLY A 245 4.71 15.34 -43.66
CA GLY A 245 3.88 14.16 -43.84
C GLY A 245 4.41 12.88 -43.18
N GLU A 246 5.61 12.90 -42.59
CA GLU A 246 6.15 11.81 -41.79
C GLU A 246 5.26 11.50 -40.57
N ILE A 247 5.13 10.22 -40.21
CA ILE A 247 4.39 9.80 -39.02
C ILE A 247 5.23 10.09 -37.78
N ILE A 248 4.63 10.74 -36.79
CA ILE A 248 5.24 10.97 -35.46
C ILE A 248 4.69 9.89 -34.54
N LEU A 249 5.52 8.91 -34.17
CA LEU A 249 5.12 7.86 -33.24
C LEU A 249 4.97 8.43 -31.82
N PRO A 250 3.93 8.04 -31.07
CA PRO A 250 3.82 8.41 -29.67
C PRO A 250 4.91 7.71 -28.85
N PRO A 251 5.29 8.25 -27.69
CA PRO A 251 6.16 7.54 -26.74
C PRO A 251 5.55 6.17 -26.39
N GLU A 252 6.40 5.15 -26.29
CA GLU A 252 5.95 3.83 -25.84
C GLU A 252 5.47 3.92 -24.38
N PRO A 253 4.24 3.47 -24.08
CA PRO A 253 3.74 3.46 -22.71
C PRO A 253 4.54 2.47 -21.87
N ARG A 254 4.75 2.79 -20.59
CA ARG A 254 5.50 1.91 -19.68
C ARG A 254 4.65 0.72 -19.27
N GLU A 255 5.19 -0.47 -19.49
CA GLU A 255 4.61 -1.73 -19.04
C GLU A 255 5.00 -2.02 -17.58
N ILE A 256 4.13 -2.71 -16.84
CA ILE A 256 4.43 -3.20 -15.48
C ILE A 256 4.09 -4.68 -15.42
N GLU A 257 5.06 -5.51 -15.07
CA GLU A 257 4.85 -6.92 -14.83
C GLU A 257 4.13 -7.12 -13.48
N LEU A 258 2.98 -7.81 -13.48
CA LEU A 258 2.29 -8.22 -12.27
C LEU A 258 2.62 -9.69 -12.00
N VAL A 259 3.24 -9.98 -10.86
CA VAL A 259 3.72 -11.31 -10.51
C VAL A 259 3.05 -11.80 -9.22
N ALA A 260 2.57 -13.04 -9.25
CA ALA A 260 2.14 -13.75 -8.05
C ALA A 260 3.33 -14.48 -7.42
N GLY A 261 3.64 -14.16 -6.17
CA GLY A 261 4.59 -14.86 -5.32
C GLY A 261 3.92 -15.99 -4.53
N GLN A 262 4.53 -16.41 -3.43
CA GLN A 262 3.99 -17.52 -2.63
C GLN A 262 2.61 -17.19 -2.06
N GLY A 263 1.70 -18.16 -2.05
CA GLY A 263 0.35 -18.00 -1.49
C GLY A 263 -0.60 -17.13 -2.31
N ALA A 264 -0.21 -16.79 -3.54
CA ALA A 264 -1.06 -16.09 -4.50
C ALA A 264 -0.93 -16.74 -5.88
N ILE A 265 -1.90 -16.47 -6.76
CA ILE A 265 -1.90 -16.92 -8.15
C ILE A 265 -2.31 -15.74 -9.05
N LEU A 266 -1.69 -15.66 -10.23
CA LEU A 266 -2.05 -14.67 -11.26
C LEU A 266 -3.22 -15.26 -12.08
N SER A 267 -4.23 -14.45 -12.37
CA SER A 267 -5.36 -14.83 -13.23
C SER A 267 -4.89 -15.14 -14.65
N ASP A 268 -5.66 -15.96 -15.38
CA ASP A 268 -5.32 -16.37 -16.76
C ASP A 268 -5.12 -15.19 -17.72
N ASN A 269 -5.84 -14.09 -17.49
CA ASN A 269 -5.71 -12.86 -18.28
C ASN A 269 -4.51 -11.97 -17.86
N GLY A 270 -3.78 -12.34 -16.81
CA GLY A 270 -2.62 -11.59 -16.30
C GLY A 270 -2.96 -10.25 -15.63
N LEU A 271 -4.24 -9.99 -15.34
CA LEU A 271 -4.72 -8.70 -14.82
C LEU A 271 -5.00 -8.70 -13.32
N GLU A 272 -5.16 -9.85 -12.67
CA GLU A 272 -5.52 -9.94 -11.26
C GLU A 272 -4.59 -10.91 -10.53
N VAL A 273 -4.26 -10.60 -9.28
CA VAL A 273 -3.63 -11.57 -8.37
C VAL A 273 -4.61 -11.94 -7.28
N VAL A 274 -4.80 -13.24 -7.06
CA VAL A 274 -5.76 -13.81 -6.12
C VAL A 274 -5.02 -14.63 -5.06
N ALA A 275 -5.43 -14.54 -3.80
CA ALA A 275 -4.88 -15.35 -2.72
C ALA A 275 -5.25 -16.83 -2.89
N THR A 276 -4.28 -17.73 -2.71
CA THR A 276 -4.50 -19.19 -2.71
C THR A 276 -4.53 -19.80 -1.32
N ARG A 277 -4.15 -19.03 -0.29
CA ARG A 277 -4.16 -19.43 1.13
C ARG A 277 -4.52 -18.24 2.02
N SER A 278 -4.92 -18.52 3.26
CA SER A 278 -5.08 -17.49 4.27
C SER A 278 -3.72 -16.93 4.74
N GLY A 279 -3.66 -15.65 5.08
CA GLY A 279 -2.45 -15.05 5.66
C GLY A 279 -2.31 -13.55 5.40
N ARG A 280 -1.13 -13.00 5.69
CA ARG A 280 -0.83 -11.57 5.51
C ARG A 280 -0.43 -11.28 4.06
N PRO A 281 -1.17 -10.44 3.32
CA PRO A 281 -0.77 -10.03 1.99
C PRO A 281 0.39 -9.04 2.04
N MET A 282 1.37 -9.20 1.15
CA MET A 282 2.53 -8.33 1.00
C MET A 282 2.70 -7.94 -0.47
N ALA A 283 3.09 -6.68 -0.70
CA ALA A 283 3.41 -6.17 -2.03
C ALA A 283 4.84 -5.64 -2.07
N ARG A 284 5.65 -6.12 -3.01
CA ARG A 284 6.95 -5.54 -3.34
C ARG A 284 6.85 -4.83 -4.70
N LYS A 285 7.14 -3.53 -4.72
CA LYS A 285 7.11 -2.71 -5.93
C LYS A 285 8.52 -2.34 -6.36
N THR A 286 8.83 -2.61 -7.62
CA THR A 286 10.00 -2.09 -8.34
C THR A 286 9.52 -1.23 -9.52
N LYS A 287 10.43 -0.62 -10.27
CA LYS A 287 10.07 0.30 -11.37
C LYS A 287 9.16 -0.35 -12.43
N ASP A 288 9.45 -1.60 -12.78
CA ASP A 288 8.81 -2.30 -13.91
C ASP A 288 8.06 -3.57 -13.48
N ARG A 289 8.04 -3.88 -12.17
CA ARG A 289 7.43 -5.11 -11.64
C ARG A 289 6.80 -4.92 -10.26
N VAL A 290 5.62 -5.50 -10.06
CA VAL A 290 4.92 -5.60 -8.77
C VAL A 290 4.70 -7.07 -8.44
N THR A 291 5.27 -7.52 -7.32
CA THR A 291 5.11 -8.88 -6.82
C THR A 291 4.18 -8.88 -5.61
N ILE A 292 3.16 -9.73 -5.63
CA ILE A 292 2.19 -9.90 -4.55
C ILE A 292 2.31 -11.30 -3.98
N GLU A 293 2.48 -11.42 -2.67
CA GLU A 293 2.59 -12.69 -1.96
C GLU A 293 1.70 -12.69 -0.72
N VAL A 294 1.28 -13.86 -0.24
CA VAL A 294 0.54 -14.02 1.00
C VAL A 294 1.35 -14.90 1.92
N VAL A 295 1.86 -14.35 3.02
CA VAL A 295 2.66 -15.10 3.99
C VAL A 295 1.73 -15.66 5.08
N PRO A 296 1.78 -16.97 5.41
CA PRO A 296 0.91 -17.57 6.41
C PRO A 296 1.43 -17.29 7.84
N ALA A 297 2.12 -16.16 8.04
CA ALA A 297 2.73 -15.80 9.31
C ALA A 297 2.56 -14.30 9.56
N LEU A 298 2.21 -13.96 10.80
CA LEU A 298 2.19 -12.62 11.33
C LEU A 298 3.42 -12.43 12.20
N ILE A 299 4.28 -11.47 11.86
CA ILE A 299 5.38 -11.02 12.71
C ILE A 299 4.92 -9.76 13.43
N HIS A 300 4.87 -9.83 14.76
CA HIS A 300 4.60 -8.71 15.64
C HIS A 300 5.90 -8.29 16.32
N ASP A 301 6.42 -7.14 15.87
CA ASP A 301 7.64 -6.55 16.42
C ASP A 301 7.35 -5.86 17.76
N GLY A 302 7.82 -6.45 18.85
CA GLY A 302 7.69 -5.93 20.22
C GLY A 302 6.72 -6.73 21.10
N ASN A 303 6.22 -6.08 22.16
CA ASN A 303 5.38 -6.71 23.16
C ASN A 303 3.90 -6.74 22.75
N VAL A 304 3.18 -7.77 23.16
CA VAL A 304 1.71 -7.77 23.14
C VAL A 304 1.21 -7.14 24.43
N ASN A 305 0.55 -5.99 24.33
CA ASN A 305 0.08 -5.19 25.46
C ASN A 305 -1.19 -4.39 25.09
N LEU A 306 -1.66 -3.52 25.99
CA LEU A 306 -2.87 -2.70 25.75
C LEU A 306 -2.79 -1.81 24.50
N SER A 307 -1.59 -1.43 24.06
CA SER A 307 -1.41 -0.62 22.85
C SER A 307 -1.49 -1.46 21.58
N SER A 308 -1.05 -2.72 21.61
CA SER A 308 -1.21 -3.64 20.48
C SER A 308 -2.60 -4.24 20.41
N GLY A 309 -3.23 -4.44 21.58
CA GLY A 309 -4.40 -5.31 21.71
C GLY A 309 -4.02 -6.79 21.67
N ASN A 310 -5.05 -7.62 21.77
CA ASN A 310 -4.96 -9.07 21.54
C ASN A 310 -4.63 -9.35 20.08
N ILE A 311 -3.98 -10.48 19.83
CA ILE A 311 -3.65 -10.93 18.47
C ILE A 311 -4.59 -12.07 18.11
N ASN A 312 -5.32 -11.95 17.00
CA ASN A 312 -6.07 -13.04 16.40
C ASN A 312 -5.67 -13.17 14.93
N PHE A 313 -5.10 -14.33 14.54
CA PHE A 313 -4.59 -14.56 13.20
C PHE A 313 -4.75 -16.02 12.77
N SER A 314 -5.18 -16.27 11.53
CA SER A 314 -5.44 -17.64 11.05
C SER A 314 -4.17 -18.45 10.73
N GLY A 315 -3.02 -17.80 10.56
CA GLY A 315 -1.72 -18.45 10.32
C GLY A 315 -0.85 -18.52 11.56
N ASP A 316 0.47 -18.65 11.34
CA ASP A 316 1.49 -18.60 12.38
C ASP A 316 1.60 -17.18 12.98
N VAL A 317 1.90 -17.07 14.27
CA VAL A 317 2.15 -15.79 14.95
C VAL A 317 3.54 -15.83 15.57
N ILE A 318 4.36 -14.83 15.27
CA ILE A 318 5.71 -14.66 15.79
C ILE A 318 5.73 -13.32 16.53
N VAL A 319 5.85 -13.36 17.85
CA VAL A 319 6.03 -12.19 18.72
C VAL A 319 7.49 -12.10 19.09
N THR A 320 8.17 -11.02 18.75
CA THR A 320 9.60 -10.87 19.07
C THR A 320 9.84 -10.49 20.54
N GLY A 321 8.86 -9.89 21.21
CA GLY A 321 8.90 -9.52 22.62
C GLY A 321 8.09 -10.45 23.54
N GLN A 322 7.59 -9.87 24.64
CA GLN A 322 6.80 -10.56 25.66
C GLN A 322 5.29 -10.40 25.47
N VAL A 323 4.51 -11.28 26.10
CA VAL A 323 3.05 -11.14 26.26
C VAL A 323 2.77 -10.61 27.65
N GLU A 324 2.29 -9.37 27.73
CA GLU A 324 2.01 -8.67 28.99
C GLU A 324 0.69 -9.11 29.62
N GLU A 325 0.49 -8.69 30.88
CA GLU A 325 -0.62 -9.16 31.71
C GLU A 325 -2.00 -8.92 31.10
N GLY A 326 -2.81 -9.97 31.07
CA GLY A 326 -4.19 -9.92 30.60
C GLY A 326 -4.35 -9.78 29.08
N MET A 327 -3.31 -10.06 28.31
CA MET A 327 -3.36 -10.14 26.85
C MET A 327 -3.59 -11.57 26.36
N ALA A 328 -4.16 -11.69 25.16
CA ALA A 328 -4.40 -12.97 24.50
C ALA A 328 -3.83 -13.02 23.08
N ILE A 329 -3.30 -14.19 22.72
CA ILE A 329 -2.92 -14.55 21.35
C ILE A 329 -3.72 -15.78 20.93
N GLU A 330 -4.45 -15.67 19.83
CA GLU A 330 -5.13 -16.77 19.16
C GLU A 330 -4.57 -16.91 17.74
N ALA A 331 -3.95 -18.05 17.45
CA ALA A 331 -3.37 -18.37 16.15
C ALA A 331 -3.96 -19.67 15.59
N GLY A 332 -4.31 -19.69 14.31
CA GLY A 332 -4.67 -20.93 13.62
C GLY A 332 -3.45 -21.83 13.35
N GLY A 333 -2.27 -21.24 13.21
CA GLY A 333 -0.98 -21.93 13.05
C GLY A 333 -0.21 -22.08 14.37
N ASN A 334 1.11 -22.06 14.27
CA ASN A 334 2.03 -22.09 15.39
C ASN A 334 2.16 -20.71 16.05
N VAL A 335 2.53 -20.68 17.33
CA VAL A 335 2.86 -19.44 18.03
C VAL A 335 4.30 -19.51 18.54
N TYR A 336 5.09 -18.48 18.22
CA TYR A 336 6.39 -18.24 18.81
C TYR A 336 6.35 -16.94 19.62
N VAL A 337 6.85 -16.99 20.86
CA VAL A 337 7.07 -15.80 21.70
C VAL A 337 8.55 -15.74 22.07
N GLY A 338 9.19 -14.63 21.72
CA GLY A 338 10.62 -14.40 21.91
C GLY A 338 11.04 -14.18 23.36
N ASP A 339 10.10 -13.84 24.24
CA ASP A 339 10.36 -13.59 25.65
C ASP A 339 9.24 -14.18 26.55
N THR A 340 8.93 -13.52 27.65
CA THR A 340 8.12 -14.02 28.76
C THR A 340 6.63 -13.88 28.48
N VAL A 341 5.83 -14.78 29.06
CA VAL A 341 4.35 -14.72 29.03
C VAL A 341 3.88 -14.59 30.48
N SER A 342 3.26 -13.47 30.81
CA SER A 342 2.80 -13.16 32.17
C SER A 342 1.31 -12.92 32.19
N ARG A 343 0.55 -13.66 33.01
CA ARG A 343 -0.92 -13.57 33.09
C ARG A 343 -1.60 -13.53 31.71
N GLY A 344 -1.05 -14.26 30.74
CA GLY A 344 -1.48 -14.27 29.35
C GLY A 344 -2.20 -15.55 28.95
N ILE A 345 -2.95 -15.48 27.86
CA ILE A 345 -3.61 -16.65 27.24
C ILE A 345 -3.07 -16.82 25.83
N ILE A 346 -2.45 -17.96 25.53
CA ILE A 346 -1.97 -18.29 24.20
C ILE A 346 -2.67 -19.55 23.71
N ARG A 347 -3.34 -19.44 22.56
CA ARG A 347 -4.01 -20.54 21.88
C ARG A 347 -3.46 -20.66 20.47
N ALA A 348 -3.05 -21.87 20.11
CA ALA A 348 -2.50 -22.18 18.80
C ALA A 348 -3.17 -23.43 18.23
N GLY A 349 -3.59 -23.39 16.97
CA GLY A 349 -3.95 -24.60 16.23
C GLY A 349 -2.75 -25.52 16.03
N GLY A 350 -1.55 -24.93 15.87
CA GLY A 350 -0.25 -25.60 15.82
C GLY A 350 0.46 -25.63 17.17
N SER A 351 1.79 -25.76 17.12
CA SER A 351 2.67 -25.83 18.29
C SER A 351 2.89 -24.45 18.93
N ILE A 352 3.20 -24.42 20.23
CA ILE A 352 3.59 -23.19 20.93
C ILE A 352 5.04 -23.31 21.38
N GLU A 353 5.84 -22.31 21.06
CA GLU A 353 7.20 -22.16 21.56
C GLU A 353 7.36 -20.81 22.27
N VAL A 354 7.87 -20.85 23.49
CA VAL A 354 8.20 -19.65 24.25
C VAL A 354 9.65 -19.74 24.72
N ALA A 355 10.47 -18.81 24.23
CA ALA A 355 11.89 -18.77 24.57
C ALA A 355 12.12 -18.31 26.03
N GLY A 356 11.26 -17.42 26.53
CA GLY A 356 11.30 -16.93 27.91
C GLY A 356 10.55 -17.79 28.92
N ASN A 357 10.08 -17.14 29.98
CA ASN A 357 9.43 -17.79 31.11
C ASN A 357 7.89 -17.68 31.04
N ILE A 358 7.19 -18.60 31.70
CA ILE A 358 5.72 -18.60 31.79
C ILE A 358 5.28 -18.37 33.23
N PHE A 359 4.56 -17.28 33.48
CA PHE A 359 4.04 -16.93 34.80
C PHE A 359 2.53 -16.76 34.77
N VAL A 360 1.82 -17.51 35.62
CA VAL A 360 0.36 -17.38 35.84
C VAL A 360 -0.44 -17.38 34.54
N SER A 361 -0.05 -18.20 33.56
CA SER A 361 -0.57 -18.13 32.18
C SER A 361 -1.20 -19.44 31.73
N VAL A 362 -1.96 -19.37 30.64
CA VAL A 362 -2.60 -20.53 30.01
C VAL A 362 -2.11 -20.66 28.58
N LEU A 363 -1.43 -21.77 28.27
CA LEU A 363 -0.99 -22.12 26.92
C LEU A 363 -1.73 -23.36 26.44
N ALA A 364 -2.33 -23.30 25.24
CA ALA A 364 -3.04 -24.43 24.63
C ALA A 364 -2.64 -24.60 23.16
N ALA A 365 -1.95 -25.70 22.84
CA ALA A 365 -1.46 -26.03 21.50
C ALA A 365 -2.19 -27.25 20.91
N GLY A 366 -2.62 -27.14 19.65
CA GLY A 366 -3.41 -28.17 18.95
C GLY A 366 -4.88 -27.80 18.76
N GLY A 367 -5.23 -26.53 18.98
CA GLY A 367 -6.59 -26.01 18.83
C GLY A 367 -7.60 -26.72 19.74
N ILE A 368 -8.77 -27.03 19.19
CA ILE A 368 -9.87 -27.75 19.87
C ILE A 368 -9.37 -29.07 20.48
N THR A 369 -8.38 -29.72 19.86
CA THR A 369 -7.83 -31.02 20.29
C THR A 369 -7.29 -31.02 21.72
N ALA A 370 -6.55 -29.98 22.12
CA ALA A 370 -5.97 -29.91 23.47
C ALA A 370 -7.07 -29.83 24.53
N PHE A 371 -8.16 -29.13 24.20
CA PHE A 371 -9.33 -29.00 25.07
C PHE A 371 -10.18 -30.26 25.08
N GLN A 372 -10.38 -30.91 23.92
CA GLN A 372 -11.03 -32.20 23.79
C GLN A 372 -10.38 -33.26 24.70
N GLN A 373 -9.05 -33.28 24.80
CA GLN A 373 -8.34 -34.19 25.70
C GLN A 373 -8.61 -33.92 27.19
N ARG A 374 -8.99 -32.71 27.58
CA ARG A 374 -9.38 -32.35 28.96
C ARG A 374 -10.84 -32.66 29.25
N LEU A 375 -11.71 -32.43 28.26
CA LEU A 375 -13.13 -32.75 28.37
C LEU A 375 -13.37 -34.26 28.34
N SER A 376 -12.62 -35.01 27.55
CA SER A 376 -12.75 -36.46 27.40
C SER A 376 -12.81 -37.23 28.73
N PRO A 377 -11.85 -37.09 29.68
CA PRO A 377 -11.94 -37.81 30.95
C PRO A 377 -13.10 -37.33 31.84
N LEU A 378 -13.51 -36.06 31.75
CA LEU A 378 -14.65 -35.53 32.51
C LEU A 378 -15.97 -36.09 31.96
N LEU A 379 -16.14 -36.06 30.64
CA LEU A 379 -17.32 -36.60 29.95
C LEU A 379 -17.44 -38.10 30.16
N ALA A 380 -16.34 -38.85 30.06
CA ALA A 380 -16.32 -40.28 30.34
C ALA A 380 -16.77 -40.60 31.78
N ARG A 381 -16.26 -39.83 32.76
CA ARG A 381 -16.66 -39.98 34.16
C ARG A 381 -18.14 -39.67 34.37
N ILE A 382 -18.64 -38.57 33.80
CA ILE A 382 -20.04 -38.17 33.91
C ILE A 382 -20.95 -39.22 33.25
N ALA A 383 -20.57 -39.74 32.08
CA ALA A 383 -21.30 -40.79 31.40
C ALA A 383 -21.38 -42.08 32.25
N GLU A 384 -20.26 -42.51 32.82
CA GLU A 384 -20.21 -43.69 33.69
C GLU A 384 -21.07 -43.52 34.95
N GLU A 385 -20.95 -42.39 35.64
CA GLU A 385 -21.74 -42.12 36.85
C GLU A 385 -23.25 -42.01 36.53
N LEU A 386 -23.63 -41.42 35.39
CA LEU A 386 -25.02 -41.38 34.92
C LEU A 386 -25.56 -42.77 34.55
N GLU A 387 -24.77 -43.60 33.86
CA GLU A 387 -25.16 -44.97 33.51
C GLU A 387 -25.39 -45.83 34.76
N GLN A 388 -24.50 -45.72 35.75
CA GLN A 388 -24.63 -46.41 37.03
C GLN A 388 -25.83 -45.91 37.83
N LEU A 389 -26.12 -44.60 37.81
CA LEU A 389 -27.30 -44.00 38.42
C LEU A 389 -28.59 -44.54 37.80
N ILE A 390 -28.69 -44.51 36.47
CA ILE A 390 -29.84 -45.05 35.72
C ILE A 390 -30.05 -46.53 36.04
N THR A 391 -28.96 -47.31 36.09
CA THR A 391 -29.01 -48.75 36.41
C THR A 391 -29.51 -48.99 37.83
N ALA A 392 -29.03 -48.21 38.82
CA ALA A 392 -29.48 -48.31 40.20
C ALA A 392 -30.97 -47.97 40.34
N ILE A 393 -31.46 -46.93 39.63
CA ILE A 393 -32.87 -46.56 39.62
C ILE A 393 -33.71 -47.68 38.99
N LYS A 394 -33.29 -48.26 37.85
CA LYS A 394 -33.97 -49.40 37.21
C LYS A 394 -34.10 -50.60 38.14
N GLN A 395 -33.06 -50.90 38.92
CA GLN A 395 -33.06 -52.00 39.90
C GLN A 395 -34.03 -51.73 41.06
N LEU A 396 -34.00 -50.52 41.63
CA LEU A 396 -34.89 -50.12 42.72
C LEU A 396 -36.36 -50.14 42.30
N LEU A 397 -36.68 -49.65 41.10
CA LEU A 397 -38.04 -49.67 40.54
C LEU A 397 -38.57 -51.10 40.27
N ARG A 398 -37.68 -52.08 40.08
CA ARG A 398 -38.01 -53.50 39.88
C ARG A 398 -38.04 -54.29 41.19
N HIS A 399 -37.62 -53.70 42.32
CA HIS A 399 -37.52 -54.41 43.58
C HIS A 399 -38.93 -54.64 44.19
N PRO A 400 -39.27 -55.88 44.63
CA PRO A 400 -40.61 -56.21 45.12
C PRO A 400 -41.09 -55.37 46.31
N SER A 401 -40.16 -54.87 47.12
CA SER A 401 -40.44 -54.04 48.30
C SER A 401 -40.70 -52.57 47.97
N PHE A 402 -40.49 -52.12 46.73
CA PHE A 402 -40.65 -50.72 46.34
C PHE A 402 -42.12 -50.42 46.00
N LYS A 403 -42.75 -49.51 46.74
CA LYS A 403 -44.16 -49.16 46.57
C LYS A 403 -44.30 -47.97 45.62
N LYS A 404 -45.14 -48.09 44.58
CA LYS A 404 -45.38 -47.01 43.61
C LYS A 404 -45.95 -45.72 44.23
N ASP A 405 -46.51 -45.80 45.44
CA ASP A 405 -47.01 -44.66 46.19
C ASP A 405 -45.90 -43.67 46.61
N ASP A 406 -44.64 -44.11 46.65
CA ASP A 406 -43.47 -43.29 47.00
C ASP A 406 -43.02 -42.37 45.84
N LEU A 407 -43.61 -42.51 44.63
CA LEU A 407 -43.28 -41.75 43.42
C LEU A 407 -44.27 -40.61 43.11
N LYS A 408 -45.03 -40.11 44.10
CA LYS A 408 -45.96 -38.98 43.90
C LYS A 408 -45.18 -37.70 43.55
N GLY A 409 -44.90 -37.52 42.25
CA GLY A 409 -44.06 -36.43 41.72
C GLY A 409 -43.00 -36.87 40.71
N GLY A 410 -42.77 -38.18 40.55
CA GLY A 410 -41.77 -38.76 39.64
C GLY A 410 -40.62 -39.46 40.36
N ILE A 411 -39.53 -39.76 39.64
CA ILE A 411 -38.34 -40.44 40.19
C ILE A 411 -37.37 -39.53 40.95
N GLY A 412 -37.63 -38.23 41.03
CA GLY A 412 -36.76 -37.23 41.64
C GLY A 412 -36.27 -37.53 43.08
N PRO A 413 -37.11 -38.04 44.00
CA PRO A 413 -36.66 -38.44 45.34
C PRO A 413 -35.61 -39.57 45.33
N LEU A 414 -35.72 -40.52 44.39
CA LEU A 414 -34.72 -41.58 44.20
C LEU A 414 -33.41 -41.02 43.66
N VAL A 415 -33.49 -40.08 42.71
CA VAL A 415 -32.32 -39.40 42.14
C VAL A 415 -31.58 -38.64 43.24
N LEU A 416 -32.27 -37.83 44.04
CA LEU A 416 -31.67 -37.08 45.15
C LEU A 416 -30.96 -38.01 46.14
N LEU A 417 -31.63 -39.09 46.59
CA LEU A 417 -31.06 -40.04 47.54
C LEU A 417 -29.78 -40.70 47.01
N LEU A 418 -29.78 -41.13 45.74
CA LEU A 418 -28.64 -41.79 45.12
C LEU A 418 -27.47 -40.83 44.88
N LEU A 419 -27.74 -39.58 44.47
CA LEU A 419 -26.71 -38.54 44.33
C LEU A 419 -26.03 -38.24 45.67
N GLU A 420 -26.80 -38.11 46.77
CA GLU A 420 -26.26 -37.81 48.09
C GLU A 420 -25.50 -38.97 48.72
N LYS A 421 -25.93 -40.22 48.49
CA LYS A 421 -25.38 -41.40 49.19
C LYS A 421 -24.36 -42.21 48.40
N LYS A 422 -24.53 -42.33 47.08
CA LYS A 422 -23.74 -43.24 46.23
C LYS A 422 -22.93 -42.52 45.14
N PHE A 423 -23.44 -41.42 44.60
CA PHE A 423 -22.85 -40.70 43.46
C PHE A 423 -22.41 -39.27 43.81
N GLN A 424 -21.74 -39.11 44.95
CA GLN A 424 -21.27 -37.81 45.46
C GLN A 424 -20.24 -37.14 44.52
N GLY A 425 -19.61 -37.93 43.64
CA GLY A 425 -18.64 -37.48 42.64
C GLY A 425 -19.23 -36.71 41.45
N LEU A 426 -20.54 -36.83 41.22
CA LEU A 426 -21.17 -36.34 39.98
C LEU A 426 -21.27 -34.82 39.97
N SER A 427 -21.66 -34.22 41.10
CA SER A 427 -21.78 -32.76 41.21
C SER A 427 -20.46 -32.03 41.00
N PRO A 428 -19.35 -32.42 41.67
CA PRO A 428 -18.04 -31.82 41.41
C PRO A 428 -17.55 -32.01 39.97
N ALA A 429 -17.86 -33.15 39.34
CA ALA A 429 -17.47 -33.40 37.96
C ALA A 429 -18.22 -32.48 36.96
N ILE A 430 -19.52 -32.26 37.18
CA ILE A 430 -20.35 -31.35 36.37
C ILE A 430 -19.91 -29.90 36.56
N GLU A 431 -19.64 -29.45 37.79
CA GLU A 431 -19.14 -28.10 38.07
C GLU A 431 -17.79 -27.85 37.38
N LEU A 432 -16.89 -28.84 37.41
CA LEU A 432 -15.62 -28.75 36.72
C LEU A 432 -15.80 -28.67 35.21
N LEU A 433 -16.66 -29.52 34.62
CA LEU A 433 -17.00 -29.46 33.19
C LEU A 433 -17.53 -28.07 32.80
N GLN A 434 -18.43 -27.49 33.60
CA GLN A 434 -18.95 -26.14 33.36
C GLN A 434 -17.84 -25.09 33.34
N LYS A 435 -16.94 -25.14 34.32
CA LYS A 435 -15.81 -24.22 34.40
C LYS A 435 -14.91 -24.34 33.18
N GLU A 436 -14.66 -25.56 32.70
CA GLU A 436 -13.87 -25.78 31.48
C GLU A 436 -14.56 -25.21 30.24
N VAL A 437 -15.86 -25.45 30.09
CA VAL A 437 -16.64 -24.92 28.95
C VAL A 437 -16.73 -23.39 28.99
N GLN A 438 -16.91 -22.77 30.17
CA GLN A 438 -16.93 -21.32 30.33
C GLN A 438 -15.59 -20.64 30.02
N ASN A 439 -14.47 -21.31 30.29
CA ASN A 439 -13.15 -20.78 29.89
C ASN A 439 -12.96 -20.77 28.36
N LEU A 440 -13.88 -21.35 27.59
CA LEU A 440 -13.80 -21.57 26.15
C LEU A 440 -14.82 -20.76 25.33
N GLN A 441 -15.35 -19.67 25.90
CA GLN A 441 -16.41 -18.80 25.31
C GLN A 441 -16.25 -18.40 23.83
N THR A 442 -15.05 -18.49 23.23
CA THR A 442 -14.78 -18.16 21.83
C THR A 442 -14.76 -19.34 20.85
N ILE A 443 -14.87 -20.59 21.30
CA ILE A 443 -14.71 -21.78 20.45
C ILE A 443 -15.91 -22.71 20.62
N SER A 444 -16.61 -23.01 19.52
CA SER A 444 -17.66 -24.04 19.51
C SER A 444 -17.04 -25.43 19.71
N LEU A 445 -17.42 -26.12 20.79
CA LEU A 445 -16.89 -27.45 21.14
C LEU A 445 -17.78 -28.57 20.60
N GLY A 446 -18.78 -28.22 19.78
CA GLY A 446 -19.83 -29.15 19.35
C GLY A 446 -20.67 -29.66 20.51
N GLU A 447 -20.76 -28.91 21.62
CA GLU A 447 -21.58 -29.29 22.76
C GLU A 447 -23.07 -29.38 22.35
N PRO A 448 -23.77 -30.48 22.69
CA PRO A 448 -25.19 -30.58 22.39
C PRO A 448 -25.99 -29.47 23.08
N GLU A 449 -26.91 -28.87 22.35
CA GLU A 449 -27.71 -27.74 22.81
C GLU A 449 -28.44 -28.07 24.13
N GLY A 450 -28.28 -27.19 25.12
CA GLY A 450 -28.88 -27.32 26.44
C GLY A 450 -28.27 -28.38 27.37
N LEU A 451 -27.28 -29.18 26.92
CA LEU A 451 -26.71 -30.27 27.74
C LEU A 451 -26.10 -29.78 29.06
N ILE A 452 -25.35 -28.68 29.03
CA ILE A 452 -24.71 -28.14 30.24
C ILE A 452 -25.75 -27.69 31.27
N ASN A 453 -26.84 -27.08 30.81
CA ASN A 453 -27.96 -26.66 31.66
C ASN A 453 -28.77 -27.87 32.17
N ASP A 454 -28.93 -28.91 31.34
CA ASP A 454 -29.56 -30.18 31.74
C ASP A 454 -28.76 -30.87 32.87
N LEU A 455 -27.44 -30.95 32.73
CA LEU A 455 -26.54 -31.49 33.76
C LEU A 455 -26.57 -30.65 35.06
N GLU A 456 -26.63 -29.33 34.94
CA GLU A 456 -26.75 -28.43 36.09
C GLU A 456 -28.06 -28.63 36.85
N ARG A 457 -29.16 -28.78 36.12
CA ARG A 457 -30.49 -29.00 36.72
C ARG A 457 -30.54 -30.32 37.47
N LEU A 458 -29.85 -31.35 36.99
CA LEU A 458 -29.78 -32.64 37.67
C LEU A 458 -29.19 -32.50 39.09
N THR A 459 -28.15 -31.69 39.25
CA THR A 459 -27.47 -31.54 40.55
C THR A 459 -28.13 -30.49 41.44
N ARG A 460 -28.62 -29.39 40.86
CA ARG A 460 -29.26 -28.29 41.63
C ARG A 460 -30.73 -28.55 41.96
N SER A 461 -31.44 -29.34 41.17
CA SER A 461 -32.87 -29.58 41.34
C SER A 461 -33.25 -31.04 41.01
N PRO A 462 -32.65 -32.03 41.68
CA PRO A 462 -32.89 -33.46 41.39
C PRO A 462 -34.35 -33.88 41.57
N LEU A 463 -35.12 -33.20 42.44
CA LEU A 463 -36.55 -33.44 42.64
C LEU A 463 -37.41 -33.11 41.40
N ALA A 464 -36.89 -32.30 40.47
CA ALA A 464 -37.60 -31.94 39.24
C ALA A 464 -37.60 -33.07 38.19
N VAL A 465 -36.80 -34.12 38.38
CA VAL A 465 -36.69 -35.25 37.45
C VAL A 465 -37.94 -36.15 37.57
N LYS A 466 -38.79 -36.14 36.54
CA LYS A 466 -40.07 -36.85 36.58
C LYS A 466 -39.97 -38.30 36.09
N ASN A 467 -39.17 -38.56 35.07
CA ASN A 467 -39.11 -39.83 34.35
C ASN A 467 -37.66 -40.24 34.03
N LEU A 468 -37.47 -41.55 33.82
CA LEU A 468 -36.17 -42.14 33.52
C LEU A 468 -35.63 -41.72 32.15
N ASP A 469 -36.53 -41.53 31.18
CA ASP A 469 -36.20 -41.12 29.80
C ASP A 469 -35.41 -39.80 29.76
N TYR A 470 -35.65 -38.89 30.73
CA TYR A 470 -34.88 -37.64 30.84
C TYR A 470 -33.39 -37.91 31.12
N LEU A 471 -33.10 -38.85 32.03
CA LEU A 471 -31.72 -39.25 32.35
C LEU A 471 -31.08 -40.03 31.20
N GLU A 472 -31.84 -40.91 30.54
CA GLU A 472 -31.34 -41.66 29.37
C GLU A 472 -31.02 -40.74 28.19
N THR A 473 -31.86 -39.74 27.92
CA THR A 473 -31.61 -38.70 26.90
C THR A 473 -30.36 -37.89 27.24
N MET A 474 -30.19 -37.53 28.52
CA MET A 474 -29.00 -36.82 28.99
C MET A 474 -27.74 -37.67 28.80
N LEU A 475 -27.77 -38.95 29.17
CA LEU A 475 -26.67 -39.89 28.94
C LEU A 475 -26.34 -40.01 27.44
N GLN A 476 -27.35 -40.11 26.57
CA GLN A 476 -27.14 -40.13 25.12
C GLN A 476 -26.48 -38.85 24.60
N LYS A 477 -26.89 -37.67 25.09
CA LYS A 477 -26.24 -36.39 24.74
C LYS A 477 -24.78 -36.36 25.21
N VAL A 478 -24.49 -36.80 26.44
CA VAL A 478 -23.11 -36.89 26.96
C VAL A 478 -22.26 -37.84 26.12
N ALA A 479 -22.78 -39.03 25.80
CA ALA A 479 -22.09 -40.03 24.99
C ALA A 479 -21.84 -39.55 23.55
N GLY A 480 -22.83 -38.91 22.92
CA GLY A 480 -22.68 -38.33 21.58
C GLY A 480 -21.66 -37.20 21.55
N TRP A 481 -21.61 -36.36 22.60
CA TRP A 481 -20.58 -35.33 22.72
C TRP A 481 -19.20 -35.95 22.93
N GLN A 482 -19.10 -36.99 23.76
CA GLN A 482 -17.86 -37.74 23.97
C GLN A 482 -17.34 -38.37 22.67
N GLU A 483 -18.21 -38.93 21.84
CA GLU A 483 -17.85 -39.50 20.53
C GLU A 483 -17.38 -38.41 19.54
N GLY A 484 -18.09 -37.27 19.47
CA GLY A 484 -17.70 -36.13 18.64
C GLY A 484 -16.34 -35.51 19.04
N ILE A 485 -16.02 -35.57 20.33
CA ILE A 485 -14.74 -35.14 20.90
C ILE A 485 -13.62 -36.19 20.70
N SER A 486 -13.97 -37.45 20.43
CA SER A 486 -13.01 -38.57 20.30
C SER A 486 -12.59 -38.90 18.86
N ALA A 487 -13.07 -38.16 17.85
CA ALA A 487 -12.72 -38.38 16.46
C ALA A 487 -11.19 -38.27 16.20
N PRO A 488 -10.61 -39.03 15.23
CA PRO A 488 -9.17 -39.05 15.00
C PRO A 488 -8.63 -37.66 14.64
N LEU A 489 -7.71 -37.19 15.47
CA LEU A 489 -7.21 -35.82 15.45
C LEU A 489 -6.17 -35.64 14.35
N GLN A 490 -6.44 -34.77 13.39
CA GLN A 490 -5.40 -34.24 12.50
C GLN A 490 -4.70 -33.07 13.21
N GLY A 491 -3.42 -33.25 13.53
CA GLY A 491 -2.56 -32.17 14.04
C GLY A 491 -1.92 -32.48 15.39
N ARG A 492 -0.69 -32.98 15.35
CA ARG A 492 0.17 -33.04 16.54
C ARG A 492 0.75 -31.64 16.78
N ALA A 493 0.49 -31.08 17.95
CA ALA A 493 1.03 -29.80 18.38
C ALA A 493 1.77 -29.96 19.71
N ASP A 494 3.05 -29.63 19.71
CA ASP A 494 3.90 -29.72 20.90
C ASP A 494 3.94 -28.34 21.59
N VAL A 495 4.18 -28.30 22.90
CA VAL A 495 4.52 -27.07 23.63
C VAL A 495 5.95 -27.15 24.11
N THR A 496 6.77 -26.15 23.78
CA THR A 496 8.15 -26.03 24.26
C THR A 496 8.32 -24.72 25.00
N VAL A 497 8.76 -24.81 26.26
CA VAL A 497 8.92 -23.65 27.15
C VAL A 497 10.18 -23.81 27.99
N ASN A 498 10.71 -22.70 28.51
CA ASN A 498 11.92 -22.74 29.33
C ASN A 498 11.61 -22.98 30.82
N TYR A 499 10.76 -22.13 31.41
CA TYR A 499 10.45 -22.16 32.84
C TYR A 499 8.98 -21.86 33.08
N VAL A 500 8.35 -22.53 34.06
CA VAL A 500 6.88 -22.47 34.24
C VAL A 500 6.52 -22.29 35.71
N VAL A 501 5.66 -21.31 36.03
CA VAL A 501 5.19 -21.07 37.40
C VAL A 501 3.69 -20.75 37.40
N ASN A 502 2.94 -21.37 38.32
CA ASN A 502 1.51 -21.11 38.54
C ASN A 502 0.67 -21.16 37.25
N SER A 503 1.06 -21.97 36.27
CA SER A 503 0.52 -21.92 34.92
C SER A 503 -0.12 -23.23 34.51
N THR A 504 -0.97 -23.18 33.48
CA THR A 504 -1.57 -24.35 32.86
C THR A 504 -1.08 -24.47 31.43
N ILE A 505 -0.52 -25.62 31.08
CA ILE A 505 -0.02 -25.91 29.73
C ILE A 505 -0.72 -27.14 29.19
N MET A 506 -1.28 -27.02 28.00
CA MET A 506 -2.03 -28.07 27.31
C MET A 506 -1.47 -28.26 25.90
N ALA A 507 -1.20 -29.50 25.51
CA ALA A 507 -0.68 -29.83 24.19
C ALA A 507 -1.33 -31.11 23.65
N SER A 508 -1.78 -31.12 22.40
CA SER A 508 -2.24 -32.37 21.75
C SER A 508 -1.10 -33.38 21.55
N GLY A 509 0.14 -32.90 21.48
CA GLY A 509 1.38 -33.65 21.38
C GLY A 509 2.15 -33.69 22.70
N ASN A 510 3.44 -33.36 22.66
CA ASN A 510 4.32 -33.37 23.82
C ASN A 510 4.38 -32.02 24.52
N ILE A 511 4.72 -32.03 25.80
CA ILE A 511 5.16 -30.82 26.53
C ILE A 511 6.64 -31.00 26.89
N ARG A 512 7.46 -30.00 26.56
CA ARG A 512 8.88 -29.94 26.90
C ARG A 512 9.16 -28.69 27.73
N VAL A 513 9.66 -28.89 28.93
CA VAL A 513 10.22 -27.83 29.79
C VAL A 513 11.74 -27.98 29.77
N LEU A 514 12.41 -27.07 29.07
CA LEU A 514 13.84 -27.18 28.77
C LEU A 514 14.73 -26.67 29.92
N GLY A 515 14.24 -25.70 30.68
CA GLY A 515 14.98 -25.05 31.76
C GLY A 515 14.83 -25.77 33.10
N ASP A 516 15.29 -25.09 34.14
CA ASP A 516 15.57 -25.73 35.43
C ASP A 516 14.34 -25.97 36.31
N GLY A 517 13.14 -25.49 35.96
CA GLY A 517 11.99 -25.82 36.78
C GLY A 517 10.60 -25.47 36.29
N CYS A 518 9.66 -26.19 36.88
CA CYS A 518 8.23 -26.08 36.72
C CYS A 518 7.56 -26.17 38.10
N TYR A 519 6.85 -25.12 38.50
CA TYR A 519 6.37 -24.93 39.87
C TYR A 519 4.88 -24.67 39.92
N HIS A 520 4.17 -25.35 40.83
CA HIS A 520 2.75 -25.14 41.10
C HIS A 520 1.89 -25.08 39.82
N SER A 521 2.23 -25.92 38.84
CA SER A 521 1.69 -25.84 37.48
C SER A 521 1.01 -27.14 37.09
N ARG A 522 0.09 -27.02 36.12
CA ARG A 522 -0.62 -28.17 35.55
C ARG A 522 -0.18 -28.38 34.11
N LEU A 523 0.32 -29.56 33.80
CA LEU A 523 0.76 -29.93 32.46
C LEU A 523 -0.11 -31.06 31.93
N GLN A 524 -0.72 -30.87 30.77
CA GLN A 524 -1.55 -31.88 30.12
C GLN A 524 -1.06 -32.15 28.69
N ALA A 525 -0.53 -33.35 28.46
CA ALA A 525 -0.01 -33.75 27.16
C ALA A 525 -0.78 -34.94 26.58
N GLY A 526 -1.18 -34.82 25.31
CA GLY A 526 -1.72 -35.92 24.51
C GLY A 526 -0.68 -36.99 24.18
N LYS A 527 0.60 -36.71 24.41
CA LYS A 527 1.70 -37.67 24.33
C LYS A 527 2.54 -37.61 25.61
N SER A 528 3.82 -37.25 25.49
CA SER A 528 4.79 -37.35 26.57
C SER A 528 5.08 -36.00 27.21
N VAL A 529 5.55 -36.01 28.45
CA VAL A 529 6.04 -34.81 29.14
C VAL A 529 7.52 -35.00 29.47
N THR A 530 8.34 -34.00 29.15
CA THR A 530 9.78 -34.01 29.42
C THR A 530 10.15 -32.73 30.15
N ILE A 531 10.72 -32.87 31.34
CA ILE A 531 11.18 -31.76 32.18
C ILE A 531 12.65 -32.01 32.50
N ASN A 532 13.53 -31.21 31.91
CA ASN A 532 14.98 -31.30 32.16
C ASN A 532 15.37 -30.79 33.55
N GLY A 533 14.47 -30.01 34.18
CA GLY A 533 14.63 -29.44 35.51
C GLY A 533 13.82 -30.13 36.60
N VAL A 534 13.39 -29.33 37.57
CA VAL A 534 12.58 -29.77 38.70
C VAL A 534 11.09 -29.64 38.40
N PHE A 535 10.26 -30.56 38.89
CA PHE A 535 8.81 -30.39 38.94
C PHE A 535 8.34 -30.39 40.40
N ARG A 536 7.88 -29.23 40.89
CA ARG A 536 7.58 -28.99 42.31
C ARG A 536 6.19 -28.41 42.48
N GLY A 537 5.27 -29.20 43.01
CA GLY A 537 3.90 -28.79 43.24
C GLY A 537 3.07 -28.76 41.96
N GLY A 538 1.89 -29.37 42.00
CA GLY A 538 0.97 -29.43 40.87
C GLY A 538 0.85 -30.84 40.27
N GLU A 539 0.37 -30.91 39.04
CA GLU A 539 -0.07 -32.15 38.42
C GLU A 539 0.41 -32.25 36.97
N ILE A 540 1.00 -33.39 36.62
CA ILE A 540 1.28 -33.77 35.23
C ILE A 540 0.29 -34.85 34.84
N GLN A 541 -0.39 -34.65 33.71
CA GLN A 541 -1.21 -35.67 33.07
C GLN A 541 -0.70 -35.89 31.64
N ALA A 542 -0.21 -37.09 31.36
CA ALA A 542 0.34 -37.44 30.05
C ALA A 542 -0.30 -38.73 29.54
N GLN A 543 -0.64 -38.81 28.25
CA GLN A 543 -1.11 -40.08 27.68
C GLN A 543 0.04 -41.06 27.40
N GLY A 544 1.27 -40.56 27.29
CA GLY A 544 2.50 -41.31 27.08
C GLY A 544 3.49 -41.16 28.23
N ASP A 545 4.78 -41.30 27.92
CA ASP A 545 5.85 -41.35 28.91
C ASP A 545 6.10 -39.99 29.58
N VAL A 546 6.58 -40.03 30.82
CA VAL A 546 6.98 -38.84 31.58
C VAL A 546 8.43 -38.98 32.02
N TYR A 547 9.25 -38.00 31.66
CA TYR A 547 10.65 -37.91 32.07
C TYR A 547 10.90 -36.61 32.84
N ILE A 548 11.46 -36.73 34.03
CA ILE A 548 11.70 -35.60 34.93
C ILE A 548 13.08 -35.76 35.58
N ARG A 549 13.90 -34.71 35.63
CA ARG A 549 15.20 -34.79 36.33
C ARG A 549 14.99 -34.90 37.84
N GLU A 550 14.16 -34.05 38.42
CA GLU A 550 13.85 -34.03 39.85
C GLU A 550 12.34 -33.81 40.09
N LEU A 551 11.71 -34.69 40.86
CA LEU A 551 10.26 -34.72 41.07
C LEU A 551 9.93 -34.55 42.56
N GLY A 552 9.13 -33.54 42.88
CA GLY A 552 8.71 -33.22 44.25
C GLY A 552 9.65 -32.25 44.97
N SER A 553 9.39 -32.01 46.26
CA SER A 553 10.14 -31.07 47.09
C SER A 553 10.24 -31.56 48.53
N ARG A 554 11.33 -31.21 49.24
CA ARG A 554 11.49 -31.43 50.69
C ARG A 554 10.44 -30.73 51.54
N SER A 555 9.83 -29.67 51.01
CA SER A 555 8.73 -28.98 51.69
C SER A 555 7.45 -29.81 51.75
N GLY A 556 7.40 -31.00 51.12
CA GLY A 556 6.22 -31.86 51.09
C GLY A 556 5.10 -31.31 50.21
N THR A 557 5.41 -30.40 49.29
CA THR A 557 4.41 -29.85 48.36
C THR A 557 3.83 -30.96 47.49
N GLU A 558 2.52 -31.17 47.57
CA GLU A 558 1.81 -32.22 46.84
C GLU A 558 2.14 -32.13 45.34
N THR A 559 2.71 -33.23 44.83
CA THR A 559 3.18 -33.34 43.46
C THR A 559 2.70 -34.66 42.89
N ARG A 560 1.97 -34.59 41.77
CA ARG A 560 1.30 -35.75 41.17
C ARG A 560 1.65 -35.92 39.70
N VAL A 561 1.89 -37.16 39.30
CA VAL A 561 2.08 -37.54 37.90
C VAL A 561 1.06 -38.62 37.54
N ILE A 562 0.34 -38.46 36.43
CA ILE A 562 -0.69 -39.39 35.97
C ILE A 562 -0.40 -39.76 34.52
N THR A 563 -0.32 -41.06 34.25
CA THR A 563 -0.13 -41.60 32.90
C THR A 563 -1.07 -42.76 32.59
N ARG A 564 -1.19 -43.12 31.30
CA ARG A 564 -1.91 -44.34 30.88
C ARG A 564 -1.14 -45.62 31.26
N SER A 565 -1.83 -46.75 31.29
CA SER A 565 -1.29 -48.06 31.69
C SER A 565 -0.04 -48.50 30.92
N GLY A 566 0.11 -48.10 29.66
CA GLY A 566 1.26 -48.46 28.82
C GLY A 566 2.46 -47.50 28.89
N ALA A 567 2.37 -46.44 29.68
CA ALA A 567 3.40 -45.42 29.80
C ALA A 567 4.41 -45.71 30.91
N ARG A 568 5.56 -45.07 30.83
CA ARG A 568 6.65 -45.14 31.80
C ARG A 568 6.90 -43.77 32.42
N VAL A 569 7.13 -43.75 33.74
CA VAL A 569 7.52 -42.54 34.47
C VAL A 569 8.94 -42.72 34.96
N LYS A 570 9.87 -41.92 34.42
CA LYS A 570 11.29 -41.91 34.79
C LYS A 570 11.64 -40.62 35.50
N ALA A 571 12.21 -40.73 36.70
CA ALA A 571 12.66 -39.61 37.50
C ALA A 571 14.10 -39.81 37.99
N GLY A 572 14.96 -38.80 37.83
CA GLY A 572 16.34 -38.84 38.33
C GLY A 572 16.43 -38.78 39.85
N HIS A 573 15.58 -37.98 40.48
CA HIS A 573 15.41 -37.89 41.93
C HIS A 573 13.94 -37.66 42.26
N VAL A 574 13.41 -38.33 43.28
CA VAL A 574 12.02 -38.21 43.72
C VAL A 574 11.98 -37.93 45.22
N PHE A 575 11.25 -36.90 45.63
CA PHE A 575 11.02 -36.58 47.04
C PHE A 575 9.79 -37.28 47.62
N GLU A 576 9.75 -37.37 48.94
CA GLU A 576 8.57 -37.84 49.68
C GLU A 576 7.32 -36.99 49.40
N ASN A 577 6.14 -37.57 49.63
CA ASN A 577 4.83 -36.95 49.35
C ASN A 577 4.55 -36.67 47.86
N THR A 578 5.35 -37.28 46.98
CA THR A 578 5.06 -37.37 45.54
C THR A 578 4.21 -38.60 45.27
N SER A 579 3.20 -38.48 44.39
CA SER A 579 2.43 -39.63 43.90
C SER A 579 2.55 -39.79 42.38
N VAL A 580 2.65 -41.03 41.93
CA VAL A 580 2.65 -41.41 40.52
C VAL A 580 1.54 -42.42 40.30
N GLN A 581 0.65 -42.11 39.37
CA GLN A 581 -0.42 -42.97 38.92
C GLN A 581 -0.15 -43.45 37.49
N ILE A 582 -0.13 -44.76 37.28
CA ILE A 582 -0.01 -45.39 35.96
C ILE A 582 -1.24 -46.26 35.77
N GLY A 583 -2.14 -45.85 34.87
CA GLY A 583 -3.44 -46.48 34.70
C GLY A 583 -4.26 -46.44 36.01
N PRO A 584 -4.77 -47.59 36.51
CA PRO A 584 -5.53 -47.65 37.75
C PRO A 584 -4.66 -47.70 39.01
N ARG A 585 -3.34 -47.89 38.88
CA ARG A 585 -2.44 -48.09 40.03
C ARG A 585 -1.83 -46.76 40.46
N VAL A 586 -1.79 -46.52 41.76
CA VAL A 586 -1.17 -45.33 42.37
C VAL A 586 -0.05 -45.78 43.28
N TYR A 587 1.09 -45.11 43.19
CA TYR A 587 2.23 -45.29 44.08
C TYR A 587 2.61 -43.94 44.70
N SER A 588 2.70 -43.90 46.03
CA SER A 588 3.11 -42.72 46.78
C SER A 588 4.47 -42.96 47.42
N PHE A 589 5.39 -42.03 47.21
CA PHE A 589 6.73 -42.10 47.77
C PHE A 589 6.72 -41.66 49.23
N GLY A 590 7.01 -42.59 50.14
CA GLY A 590 7.14 -42.32 51.57
C GLY A 590 8.55 -41.90 52.03
N ARG A 591 9.52 -41.82 51.10
CA ARG A 591 10.90 -41.38 51.33
C ARG A 591 11.51 -40.90 50.01
N GLU A 592 12.64 -40.19 50.09
CA GLU A 592 13.42 -39.80 48.89
C GLU A 592 13.98 -41.05 48.17
N GLU A 593 13.91 -41.09 46.84
CA GLU A 593 14.43 -42.17 45.99
C GLU A 593 15.19 -41.61 44.77
N GLN A 594 16.22 -42.29 44.27
CA GLN A 594 17.04 -41.87 43.13
C GLN A 594 16.93 -42.83 41.95
N GLY A 595 17.00 -42.30 40.72
CA GLY A 595 17.07 -43.08 39.49
C GLY A 595 15.85 -43.98 39.22
N VAL A 596 14.66 -43.56 39.65
CA VAL A 596 13.46 -44.41 39.65
C VAL A 596 12.80 -44.43 38.27
N THR A 597 12.44 -45.62 37.81
CA THR A 597 11.55 -45.84 36.67
C THR A 597 10.37 -46.71 37.09
N LEU A 598 9.17 -46.17 36.93
CA LEU A 598 7.88 -46.79 37.24
C LEU A 598 7.16 -47.19 35.94
N TYR A 599 6.61 -48.40 35.90
CA TYR A 599 5.80 -48.89 34.78
C TYR A 599 4.88 -50.05 35.23
N LEU A 600 3.85 -50.38 34.44
CA LEU A 600 3.06 -51.59 34.66
C LEU A 600 3.65 -52.75 33.86
N ASP A 601 3.76 -53.93 34.47
CA ASP A 601 4.09 -55.15 33.74
C ASP A 601 2.89 -55.70 32.94
N ARG A 602 3.04 -56.90 32.37
CA ARG A 602 1.99 -57.54 31.56
C ARG A 602 0.78 -57.97 32.39
N GLU A 603 0.93 -58.10 33.71
CA GLU A 603 -0.10 -58.50 34.66
C GLU A 603 -0.83 -57.28 35.25
N GLY A 604 -0.36 -56.06 34.93
CA GLY A 604 -0.93 -54.81 35.42
C GLY A 604 -0.48 -54.45 36.83
N GLU A 605 0.60 -55.08 37.31
CA GLU A 605 1.25 -54.76 38.57
C GLU A 605 2.30 -53.66 38.37
N LEU A 606 2.42 -52.79 39.38
CA LEU A 606 3.29 -51.62 39.32
C LEU A 606 4.73 -52.01 39.68
N ILE A 607 5.61 -51.97 38.69
CA ILE A 607 7.02 -52.28 38.80
C ILE A 607 7.83 -51.00 39.02
N ARG A 608 8.77 -51.08 39.97
CA ARG A 608 9.80 -50.07 40.24
C ARG A 608 11.15 -50.65 39.86
N SER A 609 11.85 -49.96 38.98
CA SER A 609 13.23 -50.27 38.61
C SER A 609 14.12 -49.07 38.89
N TYR A 610 15.36 -49.33 39.29
CA TYR A 610 16.36 -48.31 39.58
C TYR A 610 17.41 -48.34 38.49
N MET A 611 17.82 -47.17 38.00
CA MET A 611 19.01 -47.08 37.14
C MET A 611 20.25 -47.28 38.01
N ASN A 612 21.10 -48.23 37.62
CA ASN A 612 22.46 -48.34 38.16
C ASN A 612 23.31 -47.15 37.73
#